data_AF-A0A3B8KUH0-F1
#
_entry.id   AF-A0A3B8KUH0-F1
#
_cell.length_a   1.000
_cell.length_b   1.000
_cell.length_c   1.000
_cell.angle_alpha   90.00
_cell.angle_beta   90.00
_cell.angle_gamma   90.00
#
_symmetry.space_group_name_H-M   'P 1'
#
loop_
_entity.id
_entity.type
_entity.pdbx_description
1 polymer ?
#
loop_
_entity_poly.entity_id
_entity_poly.type
_entity_poly.pdbx_seq_one_letter_code
_entity_poly.pdbx_strand_id
1 'polypeptide(L)'
;MASGLRVPAAIGDFLMLRVLAESNGTAISVSDEELLQGVREMSTGQGLFLCPEAGAVWAAAKTLHESGWLGADERIVLFNTGSGLKYNHLYPPGDLPQLDHTDPDCLDSLA
;
A
#
# COMPACT_ATOMS: atom_id res chain seq x y z
N MET A 1 5.78 6.82 -2.53
CA MET A 1 4.58 7.49 -1.97
C MET A 1 3.31 6.94 -2.64
N ALA A 2 2.20 6.93 -1.91
CA ALA A 2 0.91 6.41 -2.36
C ALA A 2 0.15 7.42 -3.23
N SER A 3 0.31 7.33 -4.55
CA SER A 3 -0.23 8.34 -5.48
C SER A 3 -1.75 8.47 -5.45
N GLY A 4 -2.47 7.38 -5.19
CA GLY A 4 -3.92 7.37 -5.07
C GLY A 4 -4.45 8.08 -3.82
N LEU A 5 -3.60 8.37 -2.83
CA LEU A 5 -3.96 9.11 -1.61
C LEU A 5 -3.53 10.58 -1.64
N ARG A 6 -2.87 11.04 -2.70
CA ARG A 6 -2.41 12.43 -2.85
C ARG A 6 -3.57 13.34 -3.27
N VAL A 7 -4.55 13.51 -2.39
CA VAL A 7 -5.75 14.32 -2.61
C VAL A 7 -5.85 15.36 -1.48
N PRO A 8 -5.42 16.61 -1.70
CA PRO A 8 -5.41 17.65 -0.66
C PRO A 8 -6.81 18.01 -0.14
N ALA A 9 -7.83 17.92 -0.99
CA ALA A 9 -9.23 18.12 -0.64
C ALA A 9 -10.07 17.10 -1.41
N ALA A 10 -10.65 16.13 -0.69
CA ALA A 10 -11.45 15.09 -1.31
C ALA A 10 -12.87 15.60 -1.60
N ILE A 11 -13.34 15.44 -2.83
CA ILE A 11 -14.69 15.88 -3.26
C ILE A 11 -15.80 15.27 -2.39
N GLY A 12 -15.57 14.08 -1.81
CA GLY A 12 -16.52 13.35 -0.98
C GLY A 12 -16.17 13.30 0.52
N ASP A 13 -15.33 14.20 1.02
CA ASP A 13 -14.89 14.21 2.44
C ASP A 13 -16.07 14.20 3.44
N PHE A 14 -17.12 14.97 3.18
CA PHE A 14 -18.33 15.00 4.00
C PHE A 14 -19.06 13.65 4.04
N LEU A 15 -19.03 12.87 2.94
CA LEU A 15 -19.57 11.51 2.93
C LEU A 15 -18.70 10.57 3.76
N MET A 16 -17.38 10.71 3.69
CA MET A 16 -16.44 9.90 4.48
C MET A 16 -16.64 10.16 5.97
N LEU A 17 -16.68 11.43 6.39
CA LEU A 17 -16.93 11.83 7.78
C LEU A 17 -18.28 11.34 8.28
N ARG A 18 -19.32 11.42 7.44
CA ARG A 18 -20.65 10.90 7.76
C ARG A 18 -20.62 9.39 7.99
N VAL A 19 -19.99 8.62 7.10
CA VAL A 19 -19.87 7.16 7.23
C VAL A 19 -19.11 6.80 8.50
N LEU A 20 -18.01 7.48 8.82
CA LEU A 20 -17.27 7.26 10.06
C LEU A 20 -18.15 7.50 11.30
N ALA A 21 -18.94 8.58 11.32
CA ALA A 21 -19.85 8.86 12.43
C ALA A 21 -20.97 7.82 12.53
N GLU A 22 -21.63 7.48 11.43
CA GLU A 22 -22.74 6.51 11.39
C GLU A 22 -22.28 5.09 11.74
N SER A 23 -21.06 4.72 11.37
CA SER A 23 -20.51 3.39 11.65
C SER A 23 -19.80 3.28 13.01
N ASN A 24 -19.71 4.36 13.79
CA ASN A 24 -18.80 4.47 14.94
C ASN A 24 -17.35 4.06 14.58
N GLY A 25 -16.92 4.44 13.37
CA GLY A 25 -15.59 4.15 12.84
C GLY A 25 -14.51 5.11 13.33
N THR A 26 -13.30 4.94 12.80
CA THR A 26 -12.15 5.80 13.08
C THR A 26 -11.31 6.05 11.83
N ALA A 27 -10.44 7.07 11.89
CA ALA A 27 -9.46 7.36 10.87
C ALA A 27 -8.11 7.71 11.54
N ILE A 28 -7.02 7.14 11.03
CA ILE A 28 -5.66 7.40 11.50
C ILE A 28 -4.75 7.72 10.31
N SER A 29 -3.71 8.50 10.56
CA SER A 29 -2.67 8.79 9.57
C SER A 29 -1.55 7.74 9.61
N VAL A 30 -0.96 7.47 8.46
CA VAL A 30 0.18 6.57 8.29
C VAL A 30 1.24 7.29 7.47
N SER A 31 2.50 7.18 7.86
CA SER A 31 3.65 7.74 7.14
C SER A 31 3.99 6.95 5.89
N ASP A 32 4.73 7.57 4.96
CA ASP A 32 5.22 6.87 3.77
C ASP A 32 6.15 5.69 4.10
N GLU A 33 6.89 5.77 5.21
CA GLU A 33 7.76 4.67 5.63
C GLU A 33 6.96 3.47 6.13
N GLU A 34 5.95 3.72 6.97
CA GLU A 34 5.06 2.68 7.49
C GLU A 34 4.27 1.99 6.38
N LEU A 35 3.74 2.73 5.41
CA LEU A 35 3.00 2.11 4.31
C LEU A 35 3.92 1.29 3.39
N LEU A 36 5.15 1.75 3.11
CA LEU A 36 6.11 0.99 2.31
C LEU A 36 6.57 -0.27 3.05
N GLN A 37 6.75 -0.16 4.37
CA GLN A 37 7.01 -1.30 5.22
C GLN A 37 5.84 -2.30 5.18
N GLY A 38 4.61 -1.80 5.19
CA GLY A 38 3.43 -2.63 5.06
C GLY A 38 3.34 -3.39 3.73
N VAL A 39 3.72 -2.77 2.61
CA VAL A 39 3.81 -3.49 1.32
C VAL A 39 4.87 -4.59 1.39
N ARG A 40 6.05 -4.31 1.98
CA ARG A 40 7.11 -5.32 2.14
C ARG A 40 6.63 -6.52 2.95
N GLU A 41 5.99 -6.29 4.09
CA GLU A 41 5.46 -7.34 4.97
C GLU A 41 4.42 -8.22 4.26
N MET A 42 3.48 -7.62 3.53
CA MET A 42 2.47 -8.37 2.78
C MET A 42 3.07 -9.15 1.61
N SER A 43 4.10 -8.59 0.98
CA SER A 43 4.81 -9.25 -0.12
C SER A 43 5.60 -10.47 0.38
N THR A 44 6.32 -10.34 1.50
CA THR A 44 7.16 -11.42 2.03
C THR A 44 6.39 -12.45 2.85
N GLY A 45 5.39 -12.02 3.61
CA GLY A 45 4.59 -12.90 4.47
C GLY A 45 3.46 -13.62 3.73
N GLN A 46 2.81 -12.94 2.77
CA GLN A 46 1.62 -13.46 2.10
C GLN A 46 1.80 -13.67 0.59
N GLY A 47 2.95 -13.28 0.02
CA GLY A 47 3.17 -13.35 -1.43
C GLY A 47 2.32 -12.36 -2.24
N LEU A 48 1.81 -11.30 -1.60
CA LEU A 48 0.91 -10.33 -2.23
C LEU A 48 1.64 -9.03 -2.53
N PHE A 49 1.85 -8.72 -3.81
CA PHE A 49 2.41 -7.44 -4.24
C PHE A 49 1.33 -6.36 -4.38
N LEU A 50 1.05 -5.70 -3.27
CA LEU A 50 -0.01 -4.70 -3.13
C LEU A 50 0.43 -3.30 -3.59
N CYS A 51 -0.53 -2.41 -3.82
CA CYS A 51 -0.22 -0.99 -3.98
C CYS A 51 0.17 -0.34 -2.63
N PRO A 52 0.89 0.80 -2.64
CA PRO A 52 1.28 1.50 -1.41
C PRO A 52 0.09 1.90 -0.53
N GLU A 53 -1.07 2.22 -1.12
CA GLU A 53 -2.32 2.55 -0.41
C GLU A 53 -2.80 1.38 0.47
N ALA A 54 -2.66 0.15 -0.03
CA ALA A 54 -2.99 -1.05 0.73
C ALA A 54 -1.95 -1.35 1.81
N GLY A 55 -0.68 -0.99 1.57
CA GLY A 55 0.36 -0.98 2.61
C GLY A 55 -0.02 -0.04 3.78
N ALA A 56 -0.64 1.10 3.49
CA ALA A 56 -1.13 2.01 4.53
C ALA A 56 -2.28 1.41 5.32
N VAL A 57 -3.22 0.74 4.66
CA VAL A 57 -4.33 0.01 5.31
C VAL A 57 -3.80 -1.10 6.22
N TRP A 58 -2.78 -1.85 5.77
CA TRP A 58 -2.15 -2.87 6.60
C TRP A 58 -1.43 -2.28 7.82
N ALA A 59 -0.63 -1.23 7.62
CA ALA A 59 0.02 -0.53 8.73
C ALA A 59 -1.00 0.00 9.76
N ALA A 60 -2.09 0.61 9.28
CA ALA A 60 -3.18 1.09 10.13
C ALA A 60 -3.87 -0.06 10.89
N ALA A 61 -4.11 -1.20 10.24
CA ALA A 61 -4.70 -2.37 10.87
C ALA A 61 -3.85 -2.89 12.03
N LYS A 62 -2.52 -2.93 11.88
CA LYS A 62 -1.60 -3.28 12.98
C LYS A 62 -1.73 -2.32 14.16
N THR A 63 -1.67 -1.01 13.91
CA THR A 63 -1.81 0.02 14.96
C THR A 63 -3.15 -0.06 15.69
N LEU A 64 -4.24 -0.28 14.94
CA LEU A 64 -5.58 -0.41 15.51
C LEU A 64 -5.76 -1.72 16.28
N HIS A 65 -5.10 -2.80 15.86
CA HIS A 65 -5.08 -4.06 16.60
C HIS A 65 -4.28 -3.93 17.91
N GLU A 66 -3.09 -3.33 17.86
CA GLU A 66 -2.23 -3.10 19.04
C GLU A 66 -2.91 -2.21 20.08
N SER A 67 -3.72 -1.24 19.66
CA SER A 67 -4.50 -0.39 20.56
C SER A 67 -5.77 -1.06 21.09
N GLY A 68 -6.12 -2.27 20.62
CA GLY A 68 -7.33 -2.98 20.99
C GLY A 68 -8.61 -2.47 20.31
N TRP A 69 -8.49 -1.55 19.33
CA TRP A 69 -9.63 -1.08 18.55
C TRP A 69 -10.12 -2.15 17.56
N LEU A 70 -9.21 -2.94 16.97
CA LEU A 70 -9.53 -4.17 16.24
C LEU A 70 -9.28 -5.40 17.11
N GLY A 71 -10.33 -6.17 17.41
CA GLY A 71 -10.23 -7.42 18.17
C GLY A 71 -9.57 -8.56 17.39
N ALA A 72 -8.89 -9.47 18.11
CA ALA A 72 -8.23 -10.64 17.53
C ALA A 72 -9.19 -11.63 16.86
N ASP A 73 -10.43 -11.73 17.37
CA ASP A 73 -11.45 -12.66 16.91
C ASP A 73 -12.39 -12.04 15.85
N GLU A 74 -12.14 -10.79 15.45
CA GLU A 74 -12.95 -10.10 14.45
C GLU A 74 -12.63 -10.54 13.03
N ARG A 75 -13.65 -10.52 12.16
CA ARG A 75 -13.45 -10.71 10.72
C ARG A 75 -13.21 -9.37 10.06
N ILE A 76 -11.96 -9.12 9.71
CA ILE A 76 -11.51 -7.86 9.11
C ILE A 76 -11.30 -8.04 7.61
N VAL A 77 -11.77 -7.08 6.81
CA VAL A 77 -11.51 -7.02 5.37
C VAL A 77 -10.66 -5.79 5.09
N LEU A 78 -9.45 -6.01 4.55
CA LEU A 78 -8.55 -4.96 4.12
C LEU A 78 -8.64 -4.79 2.61
N PHE A 79 -9.00 -3.60 2.15
CA PHE A 79 -9.18 -3.33 0.72
C PHE A 79 -7.84 -2.99 0.07
N ASN A 80 -7.38 -3.86 -0.83
CA ASN A 80 -6.34 -3.52 -1.78
C ASN A 80 -6.96 -2.84 -3.01
N THR A 81 -6.77 -1.53 -3.15
CA THR A 81 -7.41 -0.73 -4.20
C THR A 81 -6.65 -0.71 -5.52
N GLY A 82 -5.44 -1.29 -5.59
CA GLY A 82 -4.62 -1.32 -6.80
C GLY A 82 -3.55 -2.41 -6.81
N SER A 83 -2.98 -2.66 -7.99
CA SER A 83 -1.83 -3.57 -8.11
C SER A 83 -0.52 -2.85 -7.79
N GLY A 84 0.40 -3.52 -7.09
CA GLY A 84 1.77 -3.05 -6.89
C GLY A 84 2.53 -2.79 -8.20
N LEU A 85 2.14 -3.47 -9.29
CA LEU A 85 2.76 -3.30 -10.62
C LEU A 85 2.67 -1.87 -11.17
N LYS A 86 1.68 -1.07 -10.70
CA LYS A 86 1.57 0.35 -11.05
C LYS A 86 2.64 1.22 -10.40
N TYR A 87 3.40 0.66 -9.47
CA TYR A 87 4.34 1.35 -8.60
C TYR A 87 5.75 0.76 -8.66
N ASN A 88 6.11 0.05 -9.74
CA ASN A 88 7.43 -0.57 -9.90
C ASN A 88 8.59 0.42 -9.69
N HIS A 89 8.43 1.68 -10.08
CA HIS A 89 9.43 2.74 -9.86
C HIS A 89 9.75 3.02 -8.38
N LEU A 90 8.92 2.57 -7.42
CA LEU A 90 9.20 2.68 -5.99
C LEU A 90 10.13 1.57 -5.49
N TYR A 91 10.33 0.52 -6.27
CA TYR A 91 11.11 -0.65 -5.91
C TYR A 91 12.26 -0.77 -6.91
N PRO A 92 13.43 -0.18 -6.62
CA PRO A 92 14.56 -0.31 -7.52
C PRO A 92 14.89 -1.79 -7.71
N PRO A 93 15.29 -2.20 -8.92
CA PRO A 93 15.57 -3.60 -9.24
C PRO A 93 16.75 -4.18 -8.44
N GLY A 94 17.46 -3.37 -7.64
CA GLY A 94 18.65 -3.79 -6.91
C GLY A 94 19.72 -4.23 -7.90
N ASP A 95 20.24 -5.43 -7.67
CA ASP A 95 21.28 -6.05 -8.51
C ASP A 95 20.71 -6.87 -9.68
N LEU A 96 19.39 -6.79 -9.93
CA LEU A 96 18.80 -7.46 -11.10
C LEU A 96 19.31 -6.84 -12.40
N PRO A 97 19.50 -7.64 -13.47
CA PRO A 97 19.85 -7.13 -14.79
C PRO A 97 18.84 -6.09 -15.28
N GLN A 98 19.34 -4.94 -15.71
CA GLN A 98 18.53 -3.88 -16.31
C GLN A 98 18.80 -3.85 -17.81
N LEU A 99 17.75 -4.10 -18.58
CA LEU A 99 17.80 -4.08 -20.04
C LEU A 99 17.28 -2.75 -20.55
N ASP A 100 18.09 -2.06 -21.35
CA ASP A 100 17.61 -0.91 -22.11
C ASP A 100 16.86 -1.41 -23.33
N HIS A 101 15.53 -1.35 -23.29
CA HIS A 101 14.67 -1.75 -24.41
C HIS A 101 14.86 -0.94 -25.71
N THR A 102 15.64 0.15 -25.67
CA THR A 102 16.02 0.94 -26.84
C THR A 102 17.35 0.52 -27.46
N ASP A 103 18.14 -0.28 -26.74
CA ASP A 103 19.38 -0.87 -27.23
C ASP A 103 19.07 -2.22 -27.93
N PRO A 104 19.31 -2.34 -29.26
CA PRO A 104 19.03 -3.57 -30.01
C PRO A 104 19.88 -4.76 -29.53
N ASP A 105 21.02 -4.50 -28.89
CA ASP A 105 21.95 -5.52 -28.42
C ASP A 105 21.81 -5.75 -26.90
N CYS A 106 20.75 -5.22 -26.25
CA CYS A 106 20.60 -5.27 -24.79
C CYS A 106 20.64 -6.70 -24.22
N LEU A 107 20.25 -7.72 -24.99
CA LEU A 107 20.27 -9.11 -24.55
C LEU A 107 21.68 -9.68 -24.41
N ASP A 108 22.68 -9.11 -25.08
CA ASP A 108 24.08 -9.52 -24.95
C ASP A 108 24.61 -9.26 -23.53
N SER A 109 23.98 -8.35 -22.78
CA SER A 109 24.29 -8.09 -21.37
C SER A 109 23.83 -9.19 -20.41
N LEU A 110 23.06 -10.18 -20.88
CA LEU A 110 22.57 -11.32 -20.09
C LEU A 110 23.43 -12.59 -20.22
N ALA A 111 24.41 -12.59 -21.12
CA ALA A 111 25.31 -13.71 -21.40
C ALA A 111 26.49 -13.78 -20.39
#